data_AF-A0A803R3Q4-F1
#
_entry.id   AF-A0A803R3Q4-F1
#
_cell.length_a   1.000
_cell.length_b   1.000
_cell.length_c   1.000
_cell.angle_alpha   90.00
_cell.angle_beta   90.00
_cell.angle_gamma   90.00
#
_symmetry.space_group_name_H-M   'P 1'
#
loop_
_entity.id
_entity.type
_entity.pdbx_description
1 polymer ?
#
loop_
_entity_poly.entity_id
_entity_poly.type
_entity_poly.pdbx_seq_one_letter_code
_entity_poly.pdbx_strand_id
1 'polypeptide(L)'
;MVSIPAWFTVDTRLGSLSIHLDTPQCFSAEMYSADLNIVGKPEDDKVNLARETLKGLLAHWLTKRRQRFGNQASSTNGELPGREITTRSHAHPRIDGDSTAENDSVVYPPFEFSMISPPSIITEGSQGGPWRKKITDLDGTEDDKELPWWCLDCVLNNRLPPRENTNLAKVQLFRSSHKEN
;
A
#
# COMPACT_ATOMS: atom_id res chain seq x y z
N MET A 1 -10.39 17.04 22.75
CA MET A 1 -9.48 16.74 21.64
C MET A 1 -9.34 15.23 21.58
N VAL A 2 -9.68 14.60 20.45
CA VAL A 2 -9.56 13.14 20.30
C VAL A 2 -8.07 12.81 20.29
N SER A 3 -7.65 11.84 21.10
CA SER A 3 -6.25 11.41 21.18
C SER A 3 -5.98 10.39 20.09
N ILE A 4 -5.11 10.72 19.14
CA ILE A 4 -4.63 9.77 18.12
C ILE A 4 -3.40 9.06 18.70
N PRO A 5 -3.36 7.71 18.73
CA PRO A 5 -2.19 6.99 19.23
C PRO A 5 -0.97 7.23 18.34
N ALA A 6 0.22 7.16 18.92
CA ALA A 6 1.46 7.25 18.17
C ALA A 6 1.59 6.07 17.20
N TRP A 7 1.68 6.36 15.90
CA TRP A 7 1.71 5.37 14.82
C TRP A 7 2.97 5.46 13.94
N PHE A 8 3.90 6.34 14.30
CA PHE A 8 5.22 6.44 13.70
C PHE A 8 6.21 7.01 14.71
N THR A 9 7.50 6.85 14.41
CA THR A 9 8.57 7.61 15.08
C THR A 9 9.28 8.51 14.09
N VAL A 10 9.91 9.58 14.58
CA VAL A 10 10.61 10.57 13.76
C VAL A 10 12.07 10.64 14.16
N ASP A 11 12.95 10.69 13.16
CA ASP A 11 14.37 10.96 13.31
C ASP A 11 14.76 12.14 12.39
N THR A 12 15.57 13.06 12.90
CA THR A 12 16.11 14.22 12.17
C THR A 12 17.64 14.30 12.22
N ARG A 13 18.30 13.31 12.83
CA ARG A 13 19.76 13.32 13.13
C ARG A 13 20.64 13.49 11.90
N LEU A 14 20.15 13.11 10.72
CA LEU A 14 20.89 13.17 9.46
C LEU A 14 20.60 14.44 8.63
N GLY A 15 20.02 15.49 9.24
CA GLY A 15 19.69 16.73 8.54
C GLY A 15 18.50 16.60 7.57
N SER A 16 17.76 15.50 7.69
CA SER A 16 16.54 15.22 6.91
C SER A 16 15.50 14.59 7.82
N LEU A 17 14.22 14.89 7.57
CA LEU A 17 13.13 14.18 8.23
C LEU A 17 13.13 12.70 7.81
N SER A 18 13.08 11.82 8.79
CA SER A 18 12.96 10.36 8.66
C SER A 18 11.78 9.90 9.49
N ILE A 19 10.81 9.24 8.86
CA ILE A 19 9.65 8.68 9.55
C ILE A 19 9.81 7.16 9.56
N HIS A 20 9.65 6.49 10.70
CA HIS A 20 9.69 5.04 10.80
C HIS A 20 8.29 4.48 11.11
N LEU A 21 7.89 3.50 10.32
CA LEU A 21 6.68 2.70 10.53
C LEU A 21 7.11 1.31 11.00
N ASP A 22 6.63 0.89 12.17
CA ASP A 22 6.94 -0.41 12.75
C ASP A 22 5.65 -1.15 13.12
N THR A 23 5.56 -2.44 12.78
CA THR A 23 4.41 -3.27 13.15
C THR A 23 4.53 -3.78 14.59
N PRO A 24 3.40 -3.94 15.30
CA PRO A 24 2.03 -3.64 14.90
C PRO A 24 1.63 -2.16 15.09
N GLN A 25 2.46 -1.35 15.75
CA GLN A 25 2.12 -0.01 16.25
C GLN A 25 1.67 0.95 15.15
N CYS A 26 2.26 0.88 13.95
CA CYS A 26 1.92 1.79 12.86
C CYS A 26 0.45 1.71 12.45
N PHE A 27 -0.20 0.57 12.65
CA PHE A 27 -1.62 0.38 12.33
C PHE A 27 -2.57 0.76 13.46
N SER A 28 -2.09 1.38 14.55
CA SER A 28 -2.91 1.72 15.71
C SER A 28 -3.78 2.98 15.54
N ALA A 29 -3.45 3.85 14.57
CA ALA A 29 -4.13 5.13 14.38
C ALA A 29 -5.16 5.09 13.25
N GLU A 30 -6.37 5.52 13.59
CA GLU A 30 -7.49 5.71 12.67
C GLU A 30 -8.06 7.12 12.84
N MET A 31 -8.50 7.73 11.74
CA MET A 31 -9.22 9.02 11.75
C MET A 31 -10.49 8.89 10.91
N TYR A 32 -11.50 9.69 11.23
CA TYR A 32 -12.69 9.76 10.40
C TYR A 32 -12.36 10.37 9.04
N SER A 33 -13.03 9.90 7.98
CA SER A 33 -12.85 10.42 6.63
C SER A 33 -13.12 11.93 6.55
N ALA A 34 -14.09 12.44 7.33
CA ALA A 34 -14.41 13.85 7.46
C ALA A 34 -13.24 14.65 8.05
N ASP A 35 -12.54 14.13 9.05
CA ASP A 35 -11.37 14.79 9.66
C ASP A 35 -10.19 14.88 8.68
N LEU A 36 -10.14 14.00 7.68
CA LEU A 36 -9.14 13.98 6.62
C LEU A 36 -9.57 14.72 5.35
N ASN A 37 -10.78 15.28 5.32
CA ASN A 37 -11.39 15.90 4.13
C ASN A 37 -11.44 14.96 2.91
N ILE A 38 -11.68 13.66 3.13
CA ILE A 38 -11.80 12.68 2.05
C ILE A 38 -13.21 12.74 1.47
N VAL A 39 -13.32 13.25 0.25
CA VAL A 39 -14.59 13.36 -0.47
C VAL A 39 -15.02 12.00 -1.02
N GLY A 40 -16.32 11.72 -1.01
CA GLY A 40 -16.89 10.49 -1.59
C GLY A 40 -16.89 9.29 -0.66
N LYS A 41 -16.52 9.46 0.62
CA LYS A 41 -16.71 8.45 1.68
C LYS A 41 -17.73 8.93 2.73
N PRO A 42 -18.43 8.01 3.41
CA PRO A 42 -19.24 8.34 4.59
C PRO A 42 -18.38 9.05 5.65
N GLU A 43 -18.91 10.11 6.25
CA GLU A 43 -18.18 10.96 7.22
C GLU A 43 -17.65 10.18 8.43
N ASP A 44 -18.36 9.12 8.83
CA ASP A 44 -18.04 8.24 9.95
C ASP A 44 -17.13 7.05 9.56
N ASP A 45 -16.75 6.93 8.29
CA ASP A 45 -15.80 5.91 7.85
C ASP A 45 -14.43 6.13 8.47
N LYS A 46 -13.83 5.06 8.98
CA LYS A 46 -12.52 5.11 9.64
C LYS A 46 -11.40 4.76 8.68
N VAL A 47 -10.43 5.66 8.60
CA VAL A 47 -9.27 5.54 7.72
C VAL A 47 -8.03 5.24 8.56
N ASN A 48 -7.39 4.10 8.29
CA ASN A 48 -6.14 3.73 8.93
C ASN A 48 -4.97 4.51 8.32
N LEU A 49 -4.30 5.34 9.13
CA LEU A 49 -3.30 6.31 8.63
C LEU A 49 -2.07 5.63 8.01
N ALA A 50 -1.56 4.55 8.62
CA ALA A 50 -0.43 3.83 8.06
C ALA A 50 -0.79 3.12 6.75
N ARG A 51 -1.95 2.48 6.68
CA ARG A 51 -2.39 1.80 5.44
C ARG A 51 -2.42 2.77 4.27
N GLU A 52 -3.11 3.89 4.40
CA GLU A 52 -3.22 4.84 3.30
C GLU A 52 -1.88 5.52 2.98
N THR A 53 -1.03 5.75 3.98
CA THR A 53 0.35 6.20 3.78
C THR A 53 1.14 5.20 2.91
N LEU A 54 1.07 3.89 3.22
CA LEU A 54 1.75 2.84 2.45
C LEU A 54 1.20 2.73 1.02
N LYS A 55 -0.11 2.85 0.84
CA LYS A 55 -0.74 2.90 -0.48
C LYS A 55 -0.20 4.08 -1.31
N GLY A 56 -0.12 5.27 -0.71
CA GLY A 56 0.45 6.45 -1.35
C GLY A 56 1.91 6.27 -1.75
N LEU A 57 2.73 5.74 -0.85
CA LEU A 57 4.16 5.50 -1.09
C LEU A 57 4.41 4.46 -2.19
N LEU A 58 3.60 3.41 -2.24
CA LEU A 58 3.72 2.31 -3.21
C LEU A 58 2.81 2.46 -4.42
N ALA A 59 2.18 3.63 -4.62
CA ALA A 59 1.27 3.87 -5.74
C ALA A 59 1.96 3.70 -7.10
N HIS A 60 3.18 4.22 -7.23
CA HIS A 60 3.98 4.07 -8.45
C HIS A 60 4.32 2.60 -8.73
N TRP A 61 4.84 1.92 -7.71
CA TRP A 61 5.15 0.49 -7.74
C TRP A 61 3.93 -0.35 -8.14
N LEU A 62 2.76 -0.09 -7.54
CA LEU A 62 1.52 -0.83 -7.81
C LEU A 62 1.06 -0.63 -9.25
N THR A 63 1.17 0.60 -9.77
CA THR A 63 0.84 0.93 -11.16
C THR A 63 1.73 0.14 -12.13
N LYS A 64 3.06 0.16 -11.92
CA LYS A 64 4.01 -0.56 -12.75
C LYS A 64 3.85 -2.08 -12.67
N ARG A 65 3.62 -2.59 -11.46
CA ARG A 65 3.34 -4.02 -11.21
C ARG A 65 2.12 -4.48 -12.01
N ARG A 66 1.00 -3.74 -11.94
CA ARG A 66 -0.23 -4.04 -12.69
C ARG A 66 -0.02 -3.99 -14.20
N GLN A 67 0.74 -3.02 -14.73
CA GLN A 67 1.06 -2.97 -16.16
C GLN A 67 1.78 -4.24 -16.63
N ARG A 68 2.70 -4.78 -15.83
CA ARG A 68 3.40 -6.03 -16.18
C ARG A 68 2.50 -7.27 -16.10
N PHE A 69 1.67 -7.40 -15.08
CA PHE A 69 0.78 -8.57 -14.96
C PHE A 69 -0.44 -8.48 -15.90
N GLY A 70 -0.94 -7.28 -16.18
CA GLY A 70 -2.03 -7.03 -17.13
C GLY A 70 -1.64 -7.30 -18.59
N ASN A 71 -0.40 -6.97 -18.97
CA ASN A 71 0.12 -7.26 -20.32
C ASN A 71 0.33 -8.78 -20.54
N GLN A 72 0.57 -9.56 -19.48
CA GLN A 72 0.67 -11.02 -19.58
C GLN A 72 -0.70 -11.69 -19.80
N ALA A 73 -1.79 -11.13 -19.26
CA ALA A 73 -3.15 -11.66 -19.47
C ALA A 73 -3.70 -11.42 -20.89
N SER A 74 -3.12 -10.49 -21.66
CA SER A 74 -3.58 -10.15 -23.01
C SER A 74 -2.85 -10.93 -24.13
N SER A 75 -1.92 -11.83 -23.77
CA SER A 75 -1.06 -12.55 -24.73
C SER A 75 -1.48 -14.00 -25.01
N THR A 76 -2.64 -14.45 -24.52
CA THR A 76 -3.16 -15.81 -24.77
C THR A 76 -4.41 -15.79 -25.65
N ASN A 77 -4.31 -15.26 -26.87
CA ASN A 77 -5.34 -15.44 -27.91
C ASN A 77 -4.68 -16.06 -29.15
N GLY A 78 -4.61 -17.39 -29.17
CA GLY A 78 -4.20 -18.18 -30.32
C GLY A 78 -4.61 -19.63 -30.15
N GLU A 79 -5.56 -20.06 -30.98
CA GLU A 79 -6.07 -21.42 -31.21
C GLU A 79 -7.16 -21.98 -30.26
N LEU A 80 -8.40 -21.87 -30.75
CA LEU A 80 -9.49 -22.81 -30.51
C LEU A 80 -9.19 -24.14 -31.24
N PRO A 81 -9.64 -25.29 -30.69
CA PRO A 81 -10.71 -25.99 -31.40
C PRO A 81 -11.82 -26.46 -30.45
N GLY A 82 -13.06 -26.38 -30.93
CA GLY A 82 -14.27 -26.53 -30.11
C GLY A 82 -14.70 -27.95 -29.77
N ARG A 83 -15.64 -28.06 -28.83
CA ARG A 83 -16.85 -28.89 -28.93
C ARG A 83 -17.84 -28.64 -27.77
N GLU A 84 -19.03 -28.19 -28.16
CA GLU A 84 -20.41 -28.47 -27.70
C GLU A 84 -20.82 -28.98 -26.29
N ILE A 85 -21.76 -28.21 -25.70
CA ILE A 85 -23.10 -28.53 -25.11
C ILE A 85 -23.23 -29.53 -23.92
N THR A 86 -23.80 -29.07 -22.77
CA THR A 86 -25.09 -29.54 -22.14
C THR A 86 -25.10 -29.49 -20.58
N THR A 87 -26.01 -28.67 -20.04
CA THR A 87 -26.76 -28.68 -18.73
C THR A 87 -26.16 -29.27 -17.43
N ARG A 88 -26.23 -28.51 -16.32
CA ARG A 88 -27.28 -28.57 -15.26
C ARG A 88 -26.87 -27.76 -14.01
N SER A 89 -27.90 -27.17 -13.40
CA SER A 89 -27.97 -26.36 -12.19
C SER A 89 -27.36 -27.02 -10.94
N HIS A 90 -26.81 -26.25 -9.99
CA HIS A 90 -26.98 -26.44 -8.53
C HIS A 90 -26.51 -25.21 -7.73
N ALA A 91 -26.98 -25.15 -6.48
CA ALA A 91 -27.29 -23.98 -5.67
C ALA A 91 -26.11 -23.21 -5.03
N HIS A 92 -26.45 -22.01 -4.55
CA HIS A 92 -25.63 -21.06 -3.77
C HIS A 92 -24.95 -21.69 -2.54
N PRO A 93 -23.90 -21.00 -2.04
CA PRO A 93 -24.07 -20.34 -0.74
C PRO A 93 -23.72 -18.86 -0.80
N ARG A 94 -24.57 -18.06 -0.17
CA ARG A 94 -24.39 -16.64 0.08
C ARG A 94 -23.19 -16.45 1.01
N ILE A 95 -22.18 -15.71 0.57
CA ILE A 95 -21.30 -14.96 1.46
C ILE A 95 -21.71 -13.50 1.28
N ASP A 96 -22.44 -13.02 2.28
CA ASP A 96 -22.66 -11.61 2.50
C ASP A 96 -21.33 -11.02 2.98
N GLY A 97 -20.91 -9.98 2.31
CA GLY A 97 -19.60 -9.35 2.41
C GLY A 97 -19.50 -8.29 1.34
N ASP A 98 -20.54 -7.45 1.27
CA ASP A 98 -20.50 -6.20 0.53
C ASP A 98 -19.38 -5.33 1.12
N SER A 99 -18.23 -5.41 0.47
CA SER A 99 -17.16 -4.44 0.60
C SER A 99 -16.83 -4.06 -0.84
N THR A 100 -17.70 -3.23 -1.41
CA THR A 100 -17.40 -2.25 -2.47
C THR A 100 -15.99 -2.40 -3.01
N ALA A 101 -15.83 -3.30 -3.99
CA ALA A 101 -14.61 -3.48 -4.78
C ALA A 101 -14.38 -2.31 -5.75
N GLU A 102 -14.91 -1.13 -5.42
CA GLU A 102 -14.81 0.07 -6.22
C GLU A 102 -13.60 0.88 -5.76
N ASN A 103 -12.51 0.62 -6.47
CA ASN A 103 -11.32 1.46 -6.57
C ASN A 103 -10.35 1.41 -5.37
N ASP A 104 -9.97 0.20 -5.00
CA ASP A 104 -9.06 -0.10 -3.89
C ASP A 104 -7.59 0.36 -4.10
N SER A 105 -7.28 0.90 -5.30
CA SER A 105 -6.01 1.59 -5.62
C SER A 105 -6.08 3.10 -5.57
N VAL A 106 -7.22 3.70 -5.22
CA VAL A 106 -7.29 5.16 -5.10
C VAL A 106 -6.45 5.56 -3.91
N VAL A 107 -5.41 6.34 -4.19
CA VAL A 107 -4.70 7.10 -3.18
C VAL A 107 -5.54 8.33 -2.91
N TYR A 108 -5.96 8.54 -1.66
CA TYR A 108 -6.67 9.77 -1.32
C TYR A 108 -5.70 10.96 -1.34
N PRO A 109 -6.16 12.18 -1.69
CA PRO A 109 -5.30 13.36 -1.78
C PRO A 109 -4.38 13.60 -0.56
N PRO A 110 -4.81 13.37 0.70
CA PRO A 110 -3.93 13.51 1.87
C PRO A 110 -2.72 12.57 1.89
N PHE A 111 -2.74 11.49 1.12
CA PHE A 111 -1.69 10.47 1.05
C PHE A 111 -0.96 10.47 -0.30
N GLU A 112 -1.18 11.47 -1.15
CA GLU A 112 -0.41 11.65 -2.38
C GLU A 112 1.00 12.18 -2.08
N PHE A 113 2.00 11.60 -2.75
CA PHE A 113 3.39 12.03 -2.62
C PHE A 113 3.88 12.71 -3.90
N SER A 114 4.75 13.71 -3.74
CA SER A 114 5.33 14.46 -4.87
C SER A 114 6.15 13.54 -5.79
N MET A 115 5.89 13.59 -7.09
CA MET A 115 6.74 12.92 -8.09
C MET A 115 7.96 13.76 -8.51
N ILE A 116 7.94 15.07 -8.22
CA ILE A 116 9.04 16.00 -8.53
C ILE A 116 10.14 15.90 -7.45
N SER A 117 9.72 15.74 -6.20
CA SER A 117 10.60 15.58 -5.03
C SER A 117 10.24 14.31 -4.26
N PRO A 118 10.39 13.12 -4.87
CA PRO A 118 9.86 11.89 -4.32
C PRO A 118 10.60 11.48 -3.04
N PRO A 119 9.86 11.00 -2.02
CA PRO A 119 10.50 10.41 -0.85
C PRO A 119 11.31 9.17 -1.23
N SER A 120 12.34 8.88 -0.44
CA SER A 120 12.98 7.56 -0.46
C SER A 120 12.33 6.64 0.55
N ILE A 121 12.25 5.36 0.24
CA ILE A 121 11.98 4.27 1.16
C ILE A 121 13.31 3.60 1.48
N ILE A 122 13.57 3.39 2.76
CA ILE A 122 14.52 2.36 3.22
C ILE A 122 13.72 1.23 3.80
N THR A 123 14.06 -0.01 3.46
CA THR A 123 13.52 -1.22 4.10
C THR A 123 14.51 -2.36 4.00
N GLU A 124 14.30 -3.38 4.82
CA GLU A 124 15.00 -4.66 4.78
C GLU A 124 13.99 -5.75 4.47
N GLY A 125 14.32 -6.61 3.51
CA GLY A 125 13.49 -7.74 3.13
C GLY A 125 13.89 -9.02 3.86
N SER A 126 13.23 -10.13 3.58
CA SER A 126 13.47 -11.39 4.32
C SER A 126 14.81 -12.07 4.03
N GLN A 127 15.47 -11.72 2.92
CA GLN A 127 16.67 -12.42 2.42
C GLN A 127 17.83 -11.48 2.02
N GLY A 128 17.75 -10.19 2.35
CA GLY A 128 18.75 -9.19 1.95
C GLY A 128 18.92 -8.08 2.97
N GLY A 129 20.08 -7.40 2.92
CA GLY A 129 20.34 -6.24 3.77
C GLY A 129 19.47 -5.03 3.42
N PRO A 130 19.52 -3.97 4.24
CA PRO A 130 18.71 -2.78 4.04
C PRO A 130 19.08 -2.09 2.72
N TRP A 131 18.05 -1.73 1.95
CA TRP A 131 18.20 -0.97 0.70
C TRP A 131 17.44 0.35 0.77
N ARG A 132 17.84 1.31 -0.07
CA ARG A 132 17.18 2.61 -0.24
C ARG A 132 16.84 2.86 -1.71
N LYS A 133 15.58 3.14 -2.03
CA LYS A 133 15.13 3.56 -3.38
C LYS A 133 14.17 4.75 -3.27
N LYS A 134 14.12 5.65 -4.26
CA LYS A 134 13.00 6.61 -4.35
C LYS A 134 11.72 5.85 -4.69
N ILE A 135 10.56 6.37 -4.30
CA ILE A 135 9.28 5.75 -4.67
C ILE A 135 9.08 5.66 -6.20
N THR A 136 9.74 6.54 -6.96
CA THR A 136 9.75 6.54 -8.44
C THR A 136 10.71 5.52 -9.05
N ASP A 137 11.67 5.03 -8.27
CA ASP A 137 12.66 4.05 -8.74
C ASP A 137 12.16 2.60 -8.53
N LEU A 138 11.06 2.44 -7.80
CA LEU A 138 10.37 1.15 -7.64
C LEU A 138 9.65 0.80 -8.93
N ASP A 139 10.15 -0.23 -9.61
CA ASP A 139 9.64 -0.59 -10.92
C ASP A 139 8.49 -1.59 -10.83
N GLY A 140 8.14 -2.11 -9.64
CA GLY A 140 7.07 -3.07 -9.41
C GLY A 140 7.50 -4.54 -9.44
N THR A 141 8.79 -4.83 -9.64
CA THR A 141 9.34 -6.20 -9.61
C THR A 141 9.58 -6.67 -8.20
N GLU A 142 9.67 -5.73 -7.25
CA GLU A 142 9.93 -6.03 -5.85
C GLU A 142 8.86 -6.98 -5.29
N ASP A 143 9.33 -8.09 -4.73
CA ASP A 143 8.52 -9.17 -4.15
C ASP A 143 8.64 -9.21 -2.62
N ASP A 144 8.15 -10.29 -2.01
CA ASP A 144 8.18 -10.55 -0.56
C ASP A 144 9.59 -10.81 0.00
N LYS A 145 10.62 -10.88 -0.85
CA LYS A 145 12.02 -10.94 -0.44
C LYS A 145 12.65 -9.57 -0.33
N GLU A 146 12.15 -8.58 -1.07
CA GLU A 146 12.64 -7.19 -1.05
C GLU A 146 11.80 -6.27 -0.17
N LEU A 147 10.47 -6.46 -0.17
CA LEU A 147 9.51 -5.67 0.60
C LEU A 147 8.97 -6.48 1.78
N PRO A 148 8.68 -5.84 2.93
CA PRO A 148 8.12 -6.53 4.07
C PRO A 148 6.75 -7.12 3.74
N TRP A 149 6.52 -8.38 4.10
CA TRP A 149 5.25 -9.06 3.84
C TRP A 149 4.04 -8.25 4.32
N TRP A 150 4.09 -7.69 5.53
CA TRP A 150 2.99 -6.90 6.09
C TRP A 150 2.69 -5.64 5.28
N CYS A 151 3.70 -5.08 4.61
CA CYS A 151 3.55 -3.90 3.74
C CYS A 151 2.83 -4.32 2.45
N LEU A 152 3.27 -5.44 1.85
CA LEU A 152 2.64 -6.01 0.66
C LEU A 152 1.19 -6.42 0.92
N ASP A 153 0.93 -7.15 2.00
CA ASP A 153 -0.43 -7.62 2.35
C ASP A 153 -1.37 -6.44 2.63
N CYS A 154 -0.86 -5.39 3.26
CA CYS A 154 -1.59 -4.14 3.50
C CYS A 154 -1.94 -3.41 2.19
N VAL A 155 -1.00 -3.29 1.24
CA VAL A 155 -1.22 -2.54 -0.01
C VAL A 155 -1.97 -3.34 -1.06
N LEU A 156 -1.72 -4.66 -1.15
CA LEU A 156 -2.33 -5.52 -2.17
C LEU A 156 -3.69 -6.05 -1.74
N ASN A 157 -3.87 -6.37 -0.46
CA ASN A 157 -5.04 -7.10 0.04
C ASN A 157 -5.86 -6.30 1.07
N ASN A 158 -5.43 -5.08 1.43
CA ASN A 158 -6.05 -4.27 2.49
C ASN A 158 -6.11 -4.97 3.85
N ARG A 159 -5.21 -5.92 4.09
CA ARG A 159 -5.14 -6.68 5.33
C ARG A 159 -4.12 -6.06 6.26
N LEU A 160 -4.55 -5.76 7.49
CA LEU A 160 -3.67 -5.31 8.55
C LEU A 160 -3.12 -6.54 9.27
N PRO A 161 -1.81 -6.57 9.61
CA PRO A 161 -1.25 -7.67 10.37
C PRO A 161 -1.92 -7.79 11.74
N PRO A 162 -2.07 -9.01 12.30
CA PRO A 162 -2.54 -9.20 13.66
C PRO A 162 -1.69 -8.41 14.65
N ARG A 163 -2.33 -7.82 15.67
CA ARG A 163 -1.67 -6.97 16.67
C ARG A 163 -0.57 -7.66 17.50
N GLU A 164 -0.42 -8.97 17.37
CA GLU A 164 0.51 -9.78 18.16
C GLU A 164 1.84 -10.07 17.43
N ASN A 165 1.94 -9.79 16.12
CA ASN A 165 3.14 -10.07 15.34
C ASN A 165 4.03 -8.83 15.21
N THR A 166 5.20 -8.87 15.85
CA THR A 166 6.27 -7.87 15.72
C THR A 166 7.21 -8.29 14.59
N ASN A 167 6.98 -7.82 13.37
CA ASN A 167 8.01 -7.85 12.34
C ASN A 167 8.57 -6.43 12.18
N LEU A 168 9.84 -6.27 12.56
CA LEU A 168 10.57 -5.01 12.47
C LEU A 168 11.02 -4.82 11.03
N ALA A 169 10.12 -4.33 10.18
CA ALA A 169 10.57 -3.67 8.98
C ALA A 169 10.28 -2.19 9.11
N LYS A 170 11.31 -1.38 8.88
CA LYS A 170 11.23 0.07 8.93
C LYS A 170 10.99 0.54 7.52
N VAL A 171 9.92 1.31 7.30
CA VAL A 171 9.83 2.17 6.12
C VAL A 171 10.34 3.54 6.55
N GLN A 172 11.54 3.93 6.10
CA GLN A 172 12.11 5.25 6.40
C GLN A 172 11.84 6.23 5.27
N LEU A 173 11.08 7.30 5.53
CA LEU A 173 10.80 8.35 4.55
C LEU A 173 11.82 9.48 4.59
N PHE A 174 12.55 9.70 3.50
CA PHE A 174 13.47 10.83 3.38
C PHE A 174 12.91 11.94 2.50
N ARG A 175 12.84 13.17 3.02
CA ARG A 175 12.66 14.38 2.21
C ARG A 175 13.94 15.21 2.24
N SER A 176 14.58 15.39 1.08
CA SER A 176 15.70 16.32 0.94
C SER A 176 15.15 17.73 0.71
N SER A 177 15.51 18.68 1.57
CA SER A 177 15.23 20.09 1.29
C SER A 177 16.25 20.55 0.25
N HIS A 178 15.81 20.77 -0.99
CA HIS A 178 16.60 21.59 -1.90
C HIS A 178 16.72 22.98 -1.29
N LYS A 179 17.95 23.46 -1.09
CA LYS A 179 18.19 24.90 -0.96
C LYS A 179 18.01 25.48 -2.36
N GLU A 180 17.00 26.33 -2.54
CA GLU A 180 17.04 27.30 -3.63
C GLU A 180 18.28 28.17 -3.42
N ASN A 181 19.11 28.23 -4.45
CA ASN A 181 20.26 29.13 -4.56
C ASN A 181 19.87 30.27 -5.49
#